data_AF-A0A1I0MSI1-F1
#
_entry.id   AF-A0A1I0MSI1-F1
#
_cell.length_a   1.000
_cell.length_b   1.000
_cell.length_c   1.000
_cell.angle_alpha   90.00
_cell.angle_beta   90.00
_cell.angle_gamma   90.00
#
_symmetry.space_group_name_H-M   'P 1'
#
loop_
_entity.id
_entity.type
_entity.pdbx_description
1 polymer ?
#
loop_
_entity_poly.entity_id
_entity_poly.type
_entity_poly.pdbx_seq_one_letter_code
_entity_poly.pdbx_strand_id
1 'polypeptide(L)' 'MESLRYQRKQGLQATYLVEYGPEGYQISRDGRLRRAKDLGPACNAMGRRERERVARQFAIDDIEKLIGMDE' A
#
# COMPACT_ATOMS: atom_id res chain seq x y z
N MET A 1 2.54 1.62 13.52
CA MET A 1 1.63 0.97 12.57
C MET A 1 0.70 2.06 12.08
N GLU A 2 0.83 2.47 10.82
CA GLU A 2 -0.07 3.45 10.20
C GLU A 2 -0.94 2.70 9.20
N SER A 3 -2.26 2.76 9.40
CA SER A 3 -3.27 2.09 8.58
C SER A 3 -3.94 3.09 7.65
N LEU A 4 -3.68 2.99 6.34
CA LEU A 4 -4.31 3.86 5.36
C LEU A 4 -5.59 3.22 4.83
N ARG A 5 -6.73 3.91 5.00
CA ARG A 5 -8.02 3.54 4.41
C ARG A 5 -8.19 4.25 3.08
N TYR A 6 -8.22 3.49 2.00
CA TYR A 6 -8.53 3.99 0.66
C TYR A 6 -9.97 3.64 0.27
N GLN A 7 -10.69 4.56 -0.40
CA GLN A 7 -12.04 4.38 -0.94
C GLN A 7 -12.11 4.94 -2.36
N ARG A 8 -12.56 4.13 -3.34
CA ARG A 8 -12.69 4.57 -4.75
C ARG A 8 -13.89 5.51 -4.93
N LYS A 9 -13.73 6.49 -5.82
CA LYS A 9 -14.77 7.50 -6.18
C LYS A 9 -15.82 7.02 -7.20
N GLN A 10 -15.74 5.79 -7.72
CA GLN A 10 -16.68 5.25 -8.71
C GLN A 10 -17.44 4.05 -8.14
N GLY A 11 -18.54 4.31 -7.42
CA GLY A 11 -19.61 3.34 -7.08
C GLY A 11 -19.26 2.13 -6.21
N LEU A 12 -17.99 1.73 -6.11
CA LEU A 12 -17.48 0.55 -5.42
C LEU A 12 -16.64 0.98 -4.24
N GLN A 13 -17.22 0.88 -3.04
CA GLN A 13 -16.53 1.17 -1.79
C GLN A 13 -15.76 -0.07 -1.32
N ALA A 14 -14.52 -0.22 -1.76
CA ALA A 14 -13.58 -1.18 -1.18
C ALA A 14 -12.71 -0.47 -0.14
N THR A 15 -12.59 -1.05 1.06
CA THR A 15 -11.68 -0.57 2.11
C THR A 15 -10.41 -1.40 2.07
N TYR A 16 -9.30 -0.74 1.74
CA TYR A 16 -7.96 -1.32 1.85
C TYR A 16 -7.32 -0.89 3.16
N LEU A 17 -6.58 -1.80 3.79
CA LEU A 17 -5.71 -1.56 4.92
C LEU A 17 -4.27 -1.67 4.39
N VAL A 18 -3.50 -0.60 4.50
CA VAL A 18 -2.06 -0.63 4.21
C VAL A 18 -1.30 -0.56 5.51
N GLU A 19 -0.34 -1.45 5.72
CA GLU A 19 0.57 -1.41 6.85
C GLU A 19 2.01 -1.22 6.36
N TYR A 20 2.67 -0.19 6.88
CA TYR A 20 4.06 0.13 6.56
C TYR A 20 5.00 -0.47 7.60
N GLY A 21 5.92 -1.29 7.14
CA GLY A 21 6.97 -1.91 7.93
C GLY A 21 8.35 -1.29 7.67
N PRO A 22 9.37 -1.71 8.43
CA PRO A 22 10.74 -1.27 8.25
C PRO A 22 11.37 -1.76 6.95
N GLU A 23 10.77 -2.74 6.26
CA GLU A 23 11.30 -3.34 5.03
C GLU A 23 10.46 -2.98 3.80
N GLY A 24 9.14 -2.80 3.98
CA GLY A 24 8.24 -2.42 2.89
C GLY A 24 6.82 -2.14 3.36
N TYR A 25 5.83 -2.61 2.60
CA TYR A 25 4.43 -2.46 2.96
C TYR A 25 3.59 -3.67 2.57
N GLN A 26 2.47 -3.84 3.25
CA GLN A 26 1.45 -4.84 2.94
C GLN A 26 0.09 -4.19 2.77
N ILE A 27 -0.69 -4.72 1.82
CA ILE A 27 -2.04 -4.28 1.48
C ILE A 27 -2.98 -5.45 1.76
N SER A 28 -3.91 -5.23 2.66
CA SER A 28 -4.97 -6.15 3.02
C SER A 28 -6.34 -5.58 2.66
N ARG A 29 -7.27 -6.44 2.26
CA ARG A 29 -8.66 -6.09 1.97
C ARG A 29 -9.57 -7.10 2.66
N ASP A 30 -10.57 -6.63 3.41
CA ASP A 30 -11.54 -7.49 4.09
C ASP A 30 -10.87 -8.59 4.95
N GLY A 31 -9.76 -8.26 5.62
CA GLY A 31 -8.97 -9.19 6.44
C GLY A 31 -8.06 -10.16 5.66
N ARG A 32 -8.03 -10.08 4.32
CA ARG A 32 -7.16 -10.90 3.46
C ARG A 32 -6.02 -10.10 2.87
N LEU A 33 -4.80 -10.63 2.97
CA LEU A 33 -3.63 -10.06 2.30
C LEU A 33 -3.83 -10.14 0.78
N ARG A 34 -3.80 -8.98 0.10
CA ARG A 34 -3.87 -8.89 -1.37
C ARG A 34 -2.49 -8.74 -1.99
N ARG A 35 -1.59 -7.99 -1.34
CA ARG A 35 -0.24 -7.74 -1.84
C ARG A 35 0.70 -7.41 -0.68
N ALA A 36 1.93 -7.91 -0.76
CA ALA A 36 3.03 -7.48 0.08
C ALA A 36 4.19 -7.13 -0.84
N LYS A 37 4.84 -6.00 -0.59
CA LYS A 37 5.97 -5.54 -1.41
C LYS A 37 7.10 -5.08 -0.51
N ASP A 38 8.27 -5.65 -0.76
CA ASP A 38 9.51 -5.20 -0.17
C ASP A 38 10.02 -3.98 -0.96
N LEU A 39 10.45 -2.93 -0.26
CA LEU A 39 11.00 -1.74 -0.90
C LEU A 39 12.49 -1.88 -1.22
N GLY A 40 13.09 -3.01 -0.86
CA GLY A 40 14.46 -3.37 -1.16
C GLY A 40 15.52 -2.57 -0.40
N PRO A 41 16.79 -2.95 -0.56
CA PRO A 41 17.92 -2.28 0.08
C PRO A 41 18.07 -0.82 -0.35
N ALA A 42 17.54 -0.45 -1.53
CA ALA A 42 17.54 0.94 -2.01
C ALA A 42 16.74 1.89 -1.10
N CYS A 43 15.64 1.42 -0.49
CA CYS A 43 14.87 2.19 0.49
C CYS A 43 15.46 2.16 1.91
N ASN A 44 16.39 1.23 2.21
CA ASN A 44 17.11 1.23 3.48
C ASN A 44 18.12 2.39 3.57
N ALA A 45 18.63 2.86 2.43
CA ALA A 45 19.50 4.04 2.35
C ALA A 45 18.74 5.37 2.45
N MET A 46 17.41 5.36 2.28
CA MET A 46 16.56 6.54 2.37
C MET A 46 16.23 6.88 3.83
N GLY A 47 16.14 8.18 4.13
CA GLY A 47 15.65 8.63 5.43
C GLY A 47 14.23 8.11 5.71
N ARG A 48 13.92 7.85 6.98
CA ARG A 48 12.63 7.26 7.41
C ARG A 48 11.41 7.94 6.77
N ARG A 49 11.38 9.28 6.74
CA ARG A 49 10.28 10.07 6.14
C ARG A 49 10.16 9.89 4.63
N GLU A 50 11.28 9.84 3.92
CA GLU A 50 11.29 9.61 2.47
C GLU A 50 10.81 8.21 2.13
N ARG A 51 11.25 7.22 2.91
CA ARG A 51 10.77 5.85 2.79
C ARG A 51 9.26 5.76 3.01
N GLU A 52 8.73 6.35 4.07
CA GLU A 52 7.29 6.34 4.36
C GLU A 52 6.48 7.00 3.22
N ARG A 53 6.99 8.10 2.67
CA ARG A 53 6.37 8.77 1.52
C ARG A 53 6.35 7.88 0.27
N VAL A 54 7.48 7.24 -0.03
CA VAL A 54 7.64 6.34 -1.18
C VAL A 54 6.77 5.09 -1.02
N ALA A 55 6.80 4.47 0.16
CA ALA A 55 5.97 3.31 0.52
C ALA A 55 4.48 3.62 0.33
N ARG A 56 4.03 4.79 0.80
CA ARG A 56 2.66 5.26 0.66
C ARG A 56 2.26 5.47 -0.79
N GLN A 57 3.12 6.11 -1.58
CA GLN A 57 2.85 6.35 -3.00
C GLN A 57 2.74 5.04 -3.78
N PHE A 58 3.66 4.10 -3.54
CA PHE A 58 3.60 2.78 -4.17
C PHE A 58 2.40 1.96 -3.71
N ALA A 59 2.03 2.02 -2.43
CA ALA A 59 0.84 1.32 -1.94
C ALA A 59 -0.45 1.84 -2.59
N ILE A 60 -0.55 3.15 -2.81
CA ILE A 60 -1.69 3.74 -3.54
C ILE A 60 -1.72 3.27 -4.98
N ASP A 61 -0.59 3.33 -5.71
CA ASP A 61 -0.48 2.84 -7.09
C ASP A 61 -0.83 1.35 -7.20
N ASP A 62 -0.37 0.54 -6.25
CA ASP A 62 -0.71 -0.88 -6.17
C ASP A 62 -2.20 -1.11 -5.88
N ILE A 63 -2.82 -0.30 -5.01
CA ILE A 63 -4.27 -0.35 -4.79
C ILE A 63 -5.01 -0.01 -6.08
N GLU A 64 -4.60 1.03 -6.81
CA GLU A 64 -5.21 1.40 -8.09
C GLU A 64 -5.10 0.27 -9.12
N LYS A 65 -3.95 -0.41 -9.20
CA LYS A 65 -3.76 -1.59 -10.04
C LYS A 65 -4.59 -2.79 -9.60
N LEU A 66 -4.66 -3.07 -8.29
CA LEU A 66 -5.47 -4.14 -7.72
C LEU A 66 -6.96 -3.96 -7.98
N ILE A 67 -7.41 -2.70 -8.09
CA ILE A 67 -8.77 -2.36 -8.47
C ILE A 67 -8.96 -2.52 -9.99
N GLY A 68 -8.01 -2.06 -10.81
CA GLY A 68 -8.12 -2.11 -12.28
C GLY A 68 -7.91 -3.49 -12.91
N MET A 69 -7.37 -4.47 -12.17
CA MET A 69 -7.24 -5.88 -12.62
C MET A 69 -8.39 -6.78 -12.16
N ASP A 70 -9.35 -6.26 -11.37
CA ASP A 70 -10.56 -6.98 -10.92
C ASP A 70 -11.74 -6.78 -11.92
N GLU A 71 -11.50 -6.10 -13.06
CA GLU A 71 -12.37 -6.01 -14.26
C GLU A 71 -11.92 -6.97 -15.36
#